data_AF-A0A9P1DU13-F1
#
_entry.id   AF-A0A9P1DU13-F1
#
_cell.length_a   1.000
_cell.length_b   1.000
_cell.length_c   1.000
_cell.angle_alpha   90.00
_cell.angle_beta   90.00
_cell.angle_gamma   90.00
#
_symmetry.space_group_name_H-M   'P 1'
#
loop_
_entity.id
_entity.type
_entity.pdbx_description
1 polymer ?
#
loop_
_entity_poly.entity_id
_entity_poly.type
_entity_poly.pdbx_seq_one_letter_code
_entity_poly.pdbx_strand_id
1 'polypeptide(L)'
;MSRGRAGNTGRAGTALEGKVLTNNGLDCDETPADYEQRLKERMLPVLAGWMGSSNDCMRVACMQEFPVQPLLQQELLSELRSKASQQTLQMAVSSAWEAEQLVGHCNAVVWDSSGYIEPPSQVPMGSKALRLILTSESGTFDLMSFHLPFVDSPGGIRYSDSIKEAAKFLQLSAKPSVAGRSLIAAGDFNVQVDDLVNGECMTPLAAIPDSAIFREHRLSVDACFASAVQPDSAMEQKVSPLVEVEGVWRSSREEFFGADGRDAFIEKHVAKNLHNDPQLWRLSDAAVASLGCWPFAEQAKEVSRQGEVKQHNWHLELG
;
A
#
# COMPACT_ATOMS: atom_id res chain seq x y z
N MET A 1 -28.04 -8.42 8.80
CA MET A 1 -27.34 -9.31 7.86
C MET A 1 -25.86 -9.29 8.23
N SER A 2 -25.28 -10.45 8.52
CA SER A 2 -23.88 -10.54 8.99
C SER A 2 -22.92 -10.31 7.83
N ARG A 3 -22.18 -9.19 7.86
CA ARG A 3 -21.01 -8.95 7.01
C ARG A 3 -20.08 -10.14 7.07
N GLY A 4 -19.49 -10.54 5.94
CA GLY A 4 -18.57 -11.67 5.93
C GLY A 4 -17.39 -11.35 6.84
N ARG A 5 -17.26 -12.15 7.90
CA ARG A 5 -16.14 -12.03 8.84
C ARG A 5 -14.92 -12.71 8.22
N ALA A 6 -13.74 -12.14 8.45
CA ALA A 6 -12.46 -12.76 8.12
C ALA A 6 -12.44 -14.24 8.57
N GLY A 7 -11.90 -15.12 7.72
CA GLY A 7 -11.84 -16.57 7.95
C GLY A 7 -13.02 -17.37 7.39
N ASN A 8 -14.01 -16.74 6.76
CA ASN A 8 -15.06 -17.43 6.00
C ASN A 8 -14.64 -17.65 4.53
N THR A 9 -15.36 -18.49 3.80
CA THR A 9 -15.17 -18.65 2.34
C THR A 9 -16.05 -17.65 1.58
N GLY A 10 -15.55 -17.04 0.51
CA GLY A 10 -16.32 -16.13 -0.33
C GLY A 10 -17.52 -16.81 -0.98
N ARG A 11 -18.61 -16.05 -1.13
CA ARG A 11 -19.91 -16.54 -1.59
C ARG A 11 -19.92 -16.86 -3.09
N ALA A 12 -20.83 -17.74 -3.49
CA ALA A 12 -21.05 -18.03 -4.90
C ALA A 12 -21.49 -16.79 -5.68
N GLY A 13 -20.88 -16.54 -6.84
CA GLY A 13 -21.15 -15.41 -7.72
C GLY A 13 -20.42 -14.11 -7.36
N THR A 14 -19.48 -14.10 -6.41
CA THR A 14 -18.62 -12.93 -6.12
C THR A 14 -17.21 -13.14 -6.68
N ALA A 15 -16.42 -12.06 -6.75
CA ALA A 15 -15.03 -12.14 -7.21
C ALA A 15 -14.11 -12.97 -6.28
N LEU A 16 -14.60 -13.33 -5.08
CA LEU A 16 -13.87 -14.11 -4.08
C LEU A 16 -14.51 -15.48 -3.82
N GLU A 17 -15.42 -15.95 -4.69
CA GLU A 17 -16.05 -17.27 -4.57
C GLU A 17 -15.02 -18.38 -4.31
N GLY A 18 -15.23 -19.16 -3.24
CA GLY A 18 -14.35 -20.28 -2.89
C GLY A 18 -13.02 -19.89 -2.22
N LYS A 19 -12.67 -18.59 -2.13
CA LYS A 19 -11.43 -18.11 -1.48
C LYS A 19 -11.64 -17.82 0.01
N VAL A 20 -10.62 -18.04 0.83
CA VAL A 20 -10.64 -17.66 2.26
C VAL A 20 -10.60 -16.14 2.37
N LEU A 21 -11.62 -15.57 3.00
CA LEU A 21 -11.79 -14.13 3.19
C LEU A 21 -10.79 -13.61 4.20
N THR A 22 -9.98 -12.65 3.79
CA THR A 22 -9.05 -11.90 4.63
C THR A 22 -9.78 -10.73 5.30
N ASN A 23 -9.19 -10.15 6.35
CA ASN A 23 -9.77 -9.02 7.10
C ASN A 23 -9.68 -7.69 6.35
N ASN A 24 -9.55 -7.73 5.02
CA ASN A 24 -9.09 -6.63 4.18
C ASN A 24 -10.15 -5.54 3.95
N GLY A 25 -11.03 -5.32 4.92
CA GLY A 25 -12.03 -4.25 4.92
C GLY A 25 -13.04 -4.29 3.78
N LEU A 26 -12.92 -5.21 2.83
CA LEU A 26 -13.89 -5.45 1.76
C LEU A 26 -15.07 -6.15 2.39
N ASP A 27 -16.22 -5.47 2.40
CA ASP A 27 -17.48 -6.20 2.49
C ASP A 27 -17.42 -7.27 1.38
N CYS A 28 -17.78 -8.51 1.67
CA CYS A 28 -17.53 -9.64 0.74
C CYS A 28 -18.31 -9.54 -0.59
N ASP A 29 -19.08 -8.46 -0.71
CA ASP A 29 -19.93 -8.07 -1.83
C ASP A 29 -19.44 -6.73 -2.48
N GLU A 30 -18.34 -6.13 -2.00
CA GLU A 30 -17.78 -4.87 -2.51
C GLU A 30 -17.01 -5.12 -3.82
N THR A 31 -17.45 -4.48 -4.90
CA THR A 31 -16.75 -4.53 -6.19
C THR A 31 -15.49 -3.65 -6.16
N PRO A 32 -14.52 -3.82 -7.09
CA PRO A 32 -13.39 -2.89 -7.21
C PRO A 32 -13.84 -1.43 -7.37
N ALA A 33 -14.95 -1.20 -8.07
CA ALA A 33 -15.55 0.13 -8.24
C ALA A 33 -16.10 0.69 -6.91
N ASP A 34 -16.80 -0.13 -6.13
CA ASP A 34 -17.31 0.28 -4.81
C ASP A 34 -16.15 0.62 -3.85
N TYR A 35 -15.07 -0.19 -3.90
CA TYR A 35 -13.87 0.05 -3.12
C TYR A 35 -13.17 1.36 -3.50
N GLU A 36 -12.98 1.59 -4.79
CA GLU A 36 -12.48 2.86 -5.33
C GLU A 36 -13.32 4.04 -4.85
N GLN A 37 -14.64 3.94 -4.97
CA GLN A 37 -15.56 5.00 -4.56
C GLN A 37 -15.47 5.25 -3.05
N ARG A 38 -15.37 4.20 -2.23
CA ARG A 38 -15.17 4.33 -0.78
C ARG A 38 -13.87 5.06 -0.44
N LEU A 39 -12.77 4.77 -1.14
CA LEU A 39 -11.51 5.48 -0.94
C LEU A 39 -11.64 6.97 -1.28
N LYS A 40 -12.23 7.28 -2.44
CA LYS A 40 -12.44 8.66 -2.91
C LYS A 40 -13.37 9.47 -1.99
N GLU A 41 -14.42 8.84 -1.45
CA GLU A 41 -15.41 9.52 -0.61
C GLU A 41 -15.01 9.63 0.86
N ARG A 42 -14.28 8.65 1.40
CA ARG A 42 -14.02 8.57 2.85
C ARG A 42 -12.58 8.84 3.24
N MET A 43 -11.63 8.19 2.57
CA MET A 43 -10.21 8.29 2.93
C MET A 43 -9.62 9.58 2.37
N LEU A 44 -9.84 9.83 1.08
CA LEU A 44 -9.19 10.91 0.36
C LEU A 44 -9.46 12.31 0.94
N PRO A 45 -10.69 12.69 1.36
CA PRO A 45 -10.92 14.01 1.95
C PRO A 45 -10.20 14.20 3.29
N VAL A 46 -10.12 13.14 4.11
CA VAL A 46 -9.42 13.16 5.40
C VAL A 46 -7.92 13.31 5.16
N LEU A 47 -7.37 12.50 4.25
CA LEU A 47 -5.96 12.56 3.90
C LEU A 47 -5.58 13.91 3.30
N ALA A 48 -6.37 14.42 2.35
CA ALA A 48 -6.15 15.72 1.73
C ALA A 48 -6.20 16.87 2.74
N GLY A 49 -7.20 16.87 3.63
CA GLY A 49 -7.32 17.87 4.68
C GLY A 49 -6.14 17.85 5.65
N TRP A 50 -5.63 16.66 5.98
CA TRP A 50 -4.46 16.52 6.85
C TRP A 50 -3.16 16.94 6.15
N MET A 51 -2.90 16.43 4.94
CA MET A 51 -1.70 16.76 4.17
C MET A 51 -1.62 18.25 3.83
N GLY A 52 -2.75 18.85 3.44
CA GLY A 52 -2.87 20.29 3.12
C GLY A 52 -2.97 21.22 4.33
N SER A 53 -2.94 20.71 5.57
CA SER A 53 -2.93 21.54 6.79
C SER A 53 -1.54 22.16 7.04
N SER A 54 -1.42 23.12 7.99
CA SER A 54 -0.26 24.02 8.21
C SER A 54 1.12 23.48 7.79
N ASN A 55 1.93 24.30 7.10
CA ASN A 55 3.27 23.95 6.62
C ASN A 55 4.35 23.82 7.72
N ASP A 56 3.98 23.97 8.99
CA ASP A 56 4.93 23.98 10.11
C ASP A 56 5.55 22.61 10.42
N CYS A 57 5.06 21.53 9.80
CA CYS A 57 5.62 20.19 9.96
C CYS A 57 5.62 19.39 8.66
N MET A 58 6.62 18.51 8.52
CA MET A 58 6.63 17.48 7.49
C MET A 58 5.60 16.41 7.84
N ARG A 59 4.76 16.04 6.87
CA ARG A 59 3.73 15.03 7.02
C ARG A 59 4.01 13.83 6.16
N VAL A 60 3.78 12.66 6.74
CA VAL A 60 3.84 11.40 6.03
C VAL A 60 2.63 10.54 6.42
N ALA A 61 1.91 10.06 5.43
CA ALA A 61 0.80 9.15 5.61
C ALA A 61 1.19 7.74 5.17
N CYS A 62 1.03 6.76 6.05
CA CYS A 62 1.15 5.34 5.74
C CYS A 62 -0.25 4.75 5.56
N MET A 63 -0.45 4.06 4.45
CA MET A 63 -1.71 3.43 4.08
C MET A 63 -1.48 1.95 3.86
N GLN A 64 -2.43 1.16 4.34
CA GLN A 64 -2.43 -0.29 4.23
C GLN A 64 -3.63 -0.72 3.42
N GLU A 65 -3.55 -1.94 2.89
CA GLU A 65 -4.60 -2.48 2.01
C GLU A 65 -4.88 -1.54 0.84
N PHE A 66 -3.87 -0.75 0.46
CA PHE A 66 -4.01 0.23 -0.60
C PHE A 66 -4.37 -0.51 -1.90
N PRO A 67 -5.06 0.11 -2.87
CA PRO A 67 -5.36 -0.58 -4.12
C PRO A 67 -4.10 -1.10 -4.77
N VAL A 68 -4.08 -2.37 -5.18
CA VAL A 68 -2.95 -2.92 -5.96
C VAL A 68 -2.93 -2.36 -7.38
N GLN A 69 -4.09 -1.96 -7.91
CA GLN A 69 -4.28 -1.49 -9.27
C GLN A 69 -3.47 -0.21 -9.55
N PRO A 70 -2.44 -0.27 -10.40
CA PRO A 70 -1.56 0.88 -10.63
C PRO A 70 -2.26 2.16 -11.09
N LEU A 71 -3.27 2.05 -11.94
CA LEU A 71 -4.01 3.20 -12.46
C LEU A 71 -4.78 3.90 -11.33
N LEU A 72 -5.43 3.14 -10.46
CA LEU A 72 -6.14 3.70 -9.31
C LEU A 72 -5.17 4.39 -8.32
N GLN A 73 -3.96 3.87 -8.15
CA GLN A 73 -2.93 4.51 -7.32
C GLN A 73 -2.56 5.90 -7.90
N GLN A 74 -2.43 6.02 -9.22
CA GLN A 74 -2.14 7.28 -9.92
C GLN A 74 -3.30 8.27 -9.79
N GLU A 75 -4.53 7.81 -10.04
CA GLU A 75 -5.73 8.63 -9.90
C GLU A 75 -5.87 9.18 -8.48
N LEU A 76 -5.69 8.32 -7.47
CA LEU A 76 -5.75 8.74 -6.06
C LEU A 76 -4.67 9.78 -5.71
N LEU A 77 -3.44 9.62 -6.20
CA LEU A 77 -2.38 10.60 -5.98
C LEU A 77 -2.72 11.94 -6.66
N SER A 78 -3.21 11.90 -7.90
CA SER A 78 -3.61 13.10 -8.65
C SER A 78 -4.74 13.85 -7.94
N GLU A 79 -5.79 13.14 -7.53
CA GLU A 79 -6.89 13.75 -6.78
C GLU A 79 -6.44 14.27 -5.42
N LEU A 80 -5.50 13.58 -4.76
CA LEU A 80 -4.94 14.02 -3.49
C LEU A 80 -4.16 15.32 -3.66
N ARG A 81 -3.28 15.43 -4.66
CA ARG A 81 -2.55 16.66 -5.00
C ARG A 81 -3.50 17.83 -5.23
N SER A 82 -4.57 17.58 -5.98
CA SER A 82 -5.61 18.57 -6.26
C SER A 82 -6.34 19.02 -4.99
N LYS A 83 -6.88 18.08 -4.21
CA LYS A 83 -7.67 18.39 -3.00
C LYS A 83 -6.84 18.98 -1.86
N ALA A 84 -5.58 18.56 -1.71
CA ALA A 84 -4.66 19.11 -0.73
C ALA A 84 -4.06 20.46 -1.18
N SER A 85 -4.27 20.87 -2.44
CA SER A 85 -3.60 22.02 -3.07
C SER A 85 -2.07 21.94 -2.97
N GLN A 86 -1.52 20.72 -3.08
CA GLN A 86 -0.09 20.42 -2.95
C GLN A 86 0.37 19.54 -4.10
N GLN A 87 0.99 20.15 -5.12
CA GLN A 87 1.49 19.41 -6.30
C GLN A 87 2.75 18.59 -6.00
N THR A 88 3.45 18.92 -4.92
CA THR A 88 4.67 18.26 -4.45
C THR A 88 4.42 16.95 -3.70
N LEU A 89 3.16 16.55 -3.50
CA LEU A 89 2.87 15.26 -2.88
C LEU A 89 3.40 14.12 -3.76
N GLN A 90 4.10 13.19 -3.15
CA GLN A 90 4.65 11.99 -3.77
C GLN A 90 4.02 10.75 -3.13
N MET A 91 4.02 9.64 -3.85
CA MET A 91 3.58 8.34 -3.33
C MET A 91 4.57 7.26 -3.70
N ALA A 92 4.88 6.40 -2.74
CA ALA A 92 5.57 5.14 -2.98
C ALA A 92 4.66 3.99 -2.60
N VAL A 93 4.72 2.90 -3.36
CA VAL A 93 3.94 1.70 -3.09
C VAL A 93 4.83 0.47 -3.09
N SER A 94 4.50 -0.49 -2.25
CA SER A 94 5.00 -1.86 -2.32
C SER A 94 3.80 -2.78 -2.38
N SER A 95 3.77 -3.64 -3.40
CA SER A 95 2.72 -4.64 -3.57
C SER A 95 3.35 -6.02 -3.75
N ALA A 96 2.83 -7.05 -3.05
CA ALA A 96 2.91 -8.40 -3.61
C ALA A 96 1.87 -8.48 -4.73
N TRP A 97 2.34 -8.34 -5.96
CA TRP A 97 1.50 -8.63 -7.09
C TRP A 97 1.35 -10.14 -7.25
N GLU A 98 0.15 -10.66 -6.99
CA GLU A 98 -0.31 -11.93 -7.51
C GLU A 98 -1.51 -11.62 -8.41
N ALA A 99 -1.37 -11.84 -9.72
CA ALA A 99 -2.31 -11.41 -10.76
C ALA A 99 -3.76 -11.93 -10.59
N GLU A 100 -3.99 -12.88 -9.67
CA GLU A 100 -5.30 -13.43 -9.34
C GLU A 100 -5.94 -12.84 -8.07
N GLN A 101 -5.27 -11.89 -7.41
CA GLN A 101 -5.74 -11.28 -6.18
C GLN A 101 -6.14 -9.83 -6.42
N LEU A 102 -7.44 -9.58 -6.49
CA LEU A 102 -8.03 -8.24 -6.31
C LEU A 102 -7.59 -7.59 -4.99
N VAL A 103 -7.09 -8.40 -4.04
CA VAL A 103 -6.77 -8.02 -2.67
C VAL A 103 -5.35 -8.47 -2.30
N GLY A 104 -4.35 -7.95 -3.00
CA GLY A 104 -2.95 -8.13 -2.59
C GLY A 104 -2.59 -7.25 -1.39
N HIS A 105 -1.57 -7.66 -0.63
CA HIS A 105 -0.96 -6.77 0.36
C HIS A 105 -0.29 -5.61 -0.38
N CYS A 106 -0.88 -4.42 -0.30
CA CYS A 106 -0.25 -3.19 -0.78
C CYS A 106 -0.10 -2.21 0.38
N ASN A 107 1.13 -1.76 0.57
CA ASN A 107 1.46 -0.66 1.46
C ASN A 107 1.77 0.54 0.59
N ALA A 108 1.23 1.69 0.96
CA ALA A 108 1.51 2.95 0.28
C ALA A 108 1.95 4.00 1.31
N VAL A 109 2.91 4.81 0.93
CA VAL A 109 3.36 5.95 1.73
C VAL A 109 3.25 7.20 0.88
N VAL A 110 2.62 8.24 1.44
CA VAL A 110 2.51 9.56 0.82
C VAL A 110 3.23 10.59 1.67
N TRP A 111 4.01 11.46 1.02
CA TRP A 111 4.73 12.56 1.68
C TRP A 111 4.77 13.78 0.77
N ASP A 112 5.11 14.94 1.31
CA ASP A 112 5.36 16.17 0.54
C ASP A 112 6.84 16.28 0.18
N SER A 113 7.21 16.25 -1.11
CA SER A 113 8.61 16.30 -1.54
C SER A 113 9.29 17.66 -1.38
N SER A 114 8.55 18.74 -1.05
CA SER A 114 9.17 20.06 -0.84
C SER A 114 10.25 20.04 0.26
N GLY A 115 10.19 19.06 1.17
CA GLY A 115 11.15 18.86 2.25
C GLY A 115 12.20 17.76 2.00
N TYR A 116 12.22 17.08 0.85
CA TYR A 116 13.03 15.88 0.64
C TYR A 116 13.88 15.90 -0.63
N ILE A 117 15.02 15.22 -0.53
CA ILE A 117 15.93 14.91 -1.63
C ILE A 117 15.40 13.65 -2.33
N GLU A 118 15.21 13.74 -3.64
CA GLU A 118 14.80 12.64 -4.52
C GLU A 118 15.99 12.03 -5.28
N PRO A 119 15.92 10.75 -5.71
CA PRO A 119 14.81 9.81 -5.52
C PRO A 119 14.79 9.19 -4.12
N PRO A 120 13.61 8.79 -3.60
CA PRO A 120 13.52 7.99 -2.38
C PRO A 120 14.20 6.64 -2.58
N SER A 121 14.74 6.10 -1.48
CA SER A 121 15.30 4.75 -1.46
C SER A 121 14.46 3.85 -0.56
N GLN A 122 14.52 2.55 -0.80
CA GLN A 122 13.82 1.56 0.00
C GLN A 122 14.76 0.47 0.53
N VAL A 123 14.27 -0.20 1.56
CA VAL A 123 14.81 -1.45 2.07
C VAL A 123 13.79 -2.55 1.74
N PRO A 124 14.16 -3.62 1.01
CA PRO A 124 13.24 -4.70 0.70
C PRO A 124 12.74 -5.42 1.96
N MET A 125 11.42 -5.38 2.20
CA MET A 125 10.77 -6.00 3.36
C MET A 125 9.74 -7.08 2.97
N GLY A 126 9.70 -7.47 1.71
CA GLY A 126 8.67 -8.34 1.16
C GLY A 126 7.32 -7.61 1.05
N SER A 127 6.23 -8.37 0.96
CA SER A 127 4.89 -7.82 0.69
C SER A 127 4.18 -7.19 1.86
N LYS A 128 4.65 -7.49 3.08
CA LYS A 128 3.99 -7.09 4.32
C LYS A 128 4.38 -5.68 4.75
N ALA A 129 5.38 -5.06 4.13
CA ALA A 129 5.82 -3.73 4.48
C ALA A 129 6.52 -2.99 3.34
N LEU A 130 6.43 -1.67 3.40
CA LEU A 130 7.21 -0.73 2.62
C LEU A 130 8.11 0.06 3.58
N ARG A 131 9.42 -0.13 3.51
CA ARG A 131 10.40 0.65 4.28
C ARG A 131 11.11 1.63 3.35
N LEU A 132 10.94 2.92 3.62
CA LEU A 132 11.52 4.03 2.90
C LEU A 132 12.62 4.70 3.71
N ILE A 133 13.60 5.22 3.00
CA ILE A 133 14.62 6.13 3.50
C ILE A 133 14.33 7.48 2.84
N LEU A 134 13.87 8.44 3.64
CA LEU A 134 13.61 9.81 3.17
C LEU A 134 14.69 10.74 3.73
N THR A 135 15.35 11.48 2.84
CA THR A 135 16.43 12.40 3.19
C THR A 135 15.95 13.83 2.99
N SER A 136 16.14 14.68 3.99
CA SER A 136 15.90 16.12 3.93
C SER A 136 17.19 16.88 4.20
N GLU A 137 17.19 18.21 4.04
CA GLU A 137 18.32 19.05 4.49
C GLU A 137 18.59 18.91 6.00
N SER A 138 17.55 18.68 6.79
CA SER A 138 17.64 18.52 8.24
C SER A 138 18.12 17.14 8.71
N GLY A 139 18.21 16.19 7.79
CA GLY A 139 18.68 14.83 8.08
C GLY A 139 17.90 13.76 7.33
N THR A 140 18.29 12.50 7.57
CA THR A 140 17.65 11.32 6.98
C THR A 140 16.90 10.54 8.03
N PHE A 141 15.71 10.07 7.70
CA PHE A 141 14.93 9.18 8.55
C PHE A 141 14.48 7.92 7.81
N ASP A 142 14.35 6.85 8.58
CA ASP A 142 13.81 5.59 8.12
C ASP A 142 12.32 5.54 8.50
N LEU A 143 11.47 5.32 7.52
CA LEU A 143 10.03 5.16 7.70
C LEU A 143 9.62 3.77 7.25
N MET A 144 8.71 3.14 7.96
CA MET A 144 8.13 1.88 7.57
C MET A 144 6.60 1.91 7.67
N SER A 145 5.93 1.62 6.56
CA SER A 145 4.53 1.23 6.53
C SER A 145 4.46 -0.29 6.55
N PHE A 146 3.62 -0.89 7.37
CA PHE A 146 3.46 -2.34 7.41
C PHE A 146 2.02 -2.77 7.68
N HIS A 147 1.69 -3.98 7.26
CA HIS A 147 0.42 -4.62 7.55
C HIS A 147 0.66 -6.12 7.72
N LEU A 148 0.51 -6.62 8.95
CA LEU A 148 0.68 -8.03 9.26
C LEU A 148 -0.63 -8.81 9.14
N PRO A 149 -0.60 -10.14 8.97
CA PRO A 149 -1.81 -10.93 8.81
C PRO A 149 -2.77 -10.85 10.00
N PHE A 150 -4.07 -10.87 9.71
CA PHE A 150 -5.13 -10.96 10.69
C PHE A 150 -4.99 -12.20 11.60
N VAL A 151 -5.41 -12.05 12.85
CA VAL A 151 -5.44 -13.08 13.87
C VAL A 151 -6.83 -13.28 14.43
N ASP A 152 -7.09 -14.49 14.93
CA ASP A 152 -8.23 -14.71 15.81
C ASP A 152 -8.04 -13.99 17.16
N SER A 153 -9.03 -14.13 18.06
CA SER A 153 -8.98 -13.56 19.40
C SER A 153 -7.68 -13.93 20.14
N PRO A 154 -7.19 -13.06 21.05
CA PRO A 154 -6.02 -13.36 21.88
C PRO A 154 -6.06 -14.77 22.49
N GLY A 155 -4.94 -15.50 22.38
CA GLY A 155 -4.82 -16.90 22.82
C GLY A 155 -5.19 -17.96 21.78
N GLY A 156 -5.61 -17.56 20.57
CA GLY A 156 -5.80 -18.47 19.44
C GLY A 156 -4.48 -19.01 18.86
N ILE A 157 -4.58 -20.09 18.07
CA ILE A 157 -3.41 -20.69 17.40
C ILE A 157 -2.81 -19.67 16.41
N ARG A 158 -3.66 -18.97 15.65
CA ARG A 158 -3.21 -17.96 14.67
C ARG A 158 -2.63 -16.72 15.36
N TYR A 159 -3.19 -16.33 16.50
CA TYR A 159 -2.65 -15.25 17.34
C TYR A 159 -1.18 -15.51 17.74
N SER A 160 -0.87 -16.74 18.17
CA SER A 160 0.49 -17.11 18.61
C SER A 160 1.50 -17.10 17.47
N ASP A 161 1.10 -17.52 16.27
CA ASP A 161 1.95 -17.49 15.08
C ASP A 161 2.19 -16.06 14.60
N SER A 162 1.18 -15.20 14.64
CA SER A 162 1.35 -13.78 14.29
C SER A 162 2.20 -13.02 15.29
N ILE A 163 2.19 -13.35 16.58
CA ILE A 163 3.15 -12.79 17.55
C ILE A 163 4.58 -13.10 17.11
N LYS A 164 4.88 -14.36 16.75
CA LYS A 164 6.22 -14.76 16.28
C LYS A 164 6.59 -14.04 14.99
N GLU A 165 5.63 -13.89 14.08
CA GLU A 165 5.84 -13.19 12.82
C GLU A 165 6.12 -11.70 13.03
N ALA A 166 5.32 -11.04 13.89
CA ALA A 166 5.50 -9.66 14.29
C ALA A 166 6.85 -9.44 14.99
N ALA A 167 7.25 -10.33 15.91
CA ALA A 167 8.54 -10.28 16.56
C ALA A 167 9.70 -10.41 15.55
N LYS A 168 9.62 -11.36 14.61
CA LYS A 168 10.59 -11.51 13.53
C LYS A 168 10.64 -10.27 12.64
N PHE A 169 9.48 -9.70 12.30
CA PHE A 169 9.36 -8.50 11.50
C PHE A 169 10.02 -7.30 12.20
N LEU A 170 9.75 -7.12 13.49
CA LEU A 170 10.37 -6.11 14.34
C LEU A 170 11.89 -6.27 14.41
N GLN A 171 12.40 -7.50 14.60
CA GLN A 171 13.83 -7.77 14.60
C GLN A 171 14.50 -7.43 13.25
N LEU A 172 13.82 -7.70 12.13
CA LEU A 172 14.32 -7.32 10.80
C LEU A 172 14.30 -5.81 10.59
N SER A 173 13.28 -5.14 11.12
CA SER A 173 13.08 -3.69 11.00
C SER A 173 14.06 -2.92 11.89
N ALA A 174 14.37 -3.46 13.06
CA ALA A 174 15.33 -2.92 14.01
C ALA A 174 16.78 -3.01 13.51
N LYS A 175 17.05 -3.65 12.37
CA LYS A 175 18.36 -3.54 11.73
C LYS A 175 18.43 -2.19 11.04
N PRO A 176 19.37 -1.30 11.42
CA PRO A 176 19.53 -0.05 10.72
C PRO A 176 20.02 -0.36 9.31
N SER A 177 19.32 0.13 8.29
CA SER A 177 19.88 0.13 6.93
C SER A 177 21.08 1.07 6.83
N VAL A 178 21.13 2.09 7.68
CA VAL A 178 22.24 3.03 7.82
C VAL A 178 22.45 3.34 9.29
N ALA A 179 23.70 3.25 9.76
CA ALA A 179 24.05 3.43 11.15
C ALA A 179 23.60 4.80 11.71
N GLY A 180 22.99 4.79 12.90
CA GLY A 180 22.65 6.00 13.65
C GLY A 180 21.33 6.69 13.28
N ARG A 181 20.44 6.05 12.51
CA ARG A 181 19.11 6.59 12.17
C ARG A 181 18.01 6.02 13.05
N SER A 182 17.01 6.85 13.34
CA SER A 182 15.77 6.40 13.99
C SER A 182 14.83 5.79 12.94
N LEU A 183 14.15 4.70 13.32
CA LEU A 183 13.07 4.10 12.54
C LEU A 183 11.73 4.54 13.12
N ILE A 184 10.89 5.14 12.28
CA ILE A 184 9.48 5.35 12.56
C ILE A 184 8.70 4.30 11.79
N ALA A 185 7.86 3.54 12.47
CA ALA A 185 7.09 2.48 11.86
C ALA A 185 5.62 2.63 12.23
N ALA A 186 4.80 2.80 11.21
CA ALA A 186 3.36 2.95 11.36
C ALA A 186 2.66 1.81 10.64
N GLY A 187 1.79 1.13 11.35
CA GLY A 187 1.02 0.08 10.75
C GLY A 187 0.21 -0.77 11.72
N ASP A 188 -0.31 -1.89 11.21
CA ASP A 188 -1.24 -2.77 11.89
C ASP A 188 -0.54 -4.11 12.08
N PHE A 189 -0.21 -4.37 13.34
CA PHE A 189 0.37 -5.63 13.77
C PHE A 189 -0.66 -6.75 13.78
N ASN A 190 -1.95 -6.41 13.80
CA ASN A 190 -3.06 -7.29 14.11
C ASN A 190 -2.96 -7.99 15.49
N VAL A 191 -1.90 -7.79 16.28
CA VAL A 191 -1.72 -8.33 17.64
C VAL A 191 -1.52 -7.20 18.65
N GLN A 192 -1.67 -7.50 19.95
CA GLN A 192 -1.36 -6.54 21.00
C GLN A 192 0.17 -6.38 21.12
N VAL A 193 0.65 -5.13 21.04
CA VAL A 193 2.10 -4.84 21.12
C VAL A 193 2.68 -5.21 22.49
N ASP A 194 1.89 -5.12 23.57
CA ASP A 194 2.30 -5.57 24.91
C ASP A 194 2.69 -7.06 24.94
N ASP A 195 2.08 -7.88 24.09
CA ASP A 195 2.44 -9.29 23.94
C ASP A 195 3.77 -9.47 23.17
N LEU A 196 4.19 -8.47 22.38
CA LEU A 196 5.47 -8.44 21.67
C LEU A 196 6.63 -7.99 22.58
N VAL A 197 6.37 -7.02 23.48
CA VAL A 197 7.37 -6.51 24.43
C VAL A 197 7.80 -7.58 25.43
N ASN A 198 6.89 -8.49 25.79
CA ASN A 198 7.16 -9.62 26.69
C ASN A 198 7.73 -10.86 25.98
N GLY A 199 7.72 -10.91 24.65
CA GLY A 199 8.09 -12.08 23.85
C GLY A 199 9.32 -11.82 22.98
N GLU A 200 10.52 -12.22 23.43
CA GLU A 200 11.78 -12.36 22.66
C GLU A 200 12.24 -11.15 21.80
N CYS A 201 11.53 -10.02 21.79
CA CYS A 201 11.89 -8.84 21.01
C CYS A 201 12.92 -8.01 21.80
N MET A 202 14.17 -8.07 21.37
CA MET A 202 15.30 -7.37 22.02
C MET A 202 15.36 -5.87 21.69
N THR A 203 14.44 -5.35 20.88
CA THR A 203 14.47 -3.96 20.43
C THR A 203 13.66 -3.09 21.39
N PRO A 204 14.22 -1.99 21.93
CA PRO A 204 13.44 -1.03 22.71
C PRO A 204 12.43 -0.34 21.79
N LEU A 205 11.15 -0.64 21.99
CA LEU A 205 10.03 -0.05 21.26
C LEU A 205 9.38 1.02 22.14
N ALA A 206 9.27 2.23 21.61
CA ALA A 206 8.40 3.24 22.17
C ALA A 206 7.06 3.19 21.43
N ALA A 207 6.04 2.62 22.07
CA ALA A 207 4.67 2.70 21.58
C ALA A 207 4.20 4.16 21.62
N ILE A 208 3.54 4.63 20.56
CA ILE A 208 2.98 5.99 20.51
C ILE A 208 1.55 5.94 21.06
N PRO A 209 1.27 6.59 22.21
CA PRO A 209 -0.07 6.64 22.77
C PRO A 209 -1.08 7.18 21.74
N ASP A 210 -2.32 6.70 21.79
CA ASP A 210 -3.43 7.17 20.95
C ASP A 210 -3.24 6.96 19.44
N SER A 211 -2.30 6.10 19.02
CA SER A 211 -1.98 5.87 17.61
C SER A 211 -3.06 5.10 16.81
N ALA A 212 -4.08 4.56 17.46
CA ALA A 212 -5.20 3.86 16.81
C ALA A 212 -6.57 4.39 17.29
N ILE A 213 -6.92 5.61 16.87
CA ILE A 213 -8.24 6.21 17.11
C ILE A 213 -9.06 6.19 15.83
N PHE A 214 -10.26 5.60 15.89
CA PHE A 214 -11.29 5.75 14.86
C PHE A 214 -12.56 6.30 15.47
N ARG A 215 -13.00 7.48 15.02
CA ARG A 215 -14.20 8.17 15.52
C ARG A 215 -14.21 8.28 17.05
N GLU A 216 -13.10 8.74 17.63
CA GLU A 216 -12.94 8.92 19.09
C GLU A 216 -12.94 7.60 19.90
N HIS A 217 -13.03 6.45 19.23
CA HIS A 217 -12.88 5.14 19.85
C HIS A 217 -11.48 4.59 19.59
N ARG A 218 -10.81 4.18 20.66
CA ARG A 218 -9.53 3.46 20.60
C ARG A 218 -9.76 2.06 20.02
N LEU A 219 -9.26 1.79 18.83
CA LEU A 219 -9.45 0.51 18.13
C LEU A 219 -8.43 -0.56 18.53
N SER A 220 -7.18 -0.15 18.72
CA SER A 220 -6.10 -0.98 19.26
C SER A 220 -5.26 -0.14 20.21
N VAL A 221 -4.42 -0.78 21.00
CA VAL A 221 -3.59 -0.06 21.98
C VAL A 221 -2.56 0.78 21.23
N ASP A 222 -1.95 0.30 20.13
CA ASP A 222 -0.94 1.05 19.38
C ASP A 222 -0.82 0.62 17.90
N ALA A 223 -0.93 1.56 16.95
CA ALA A 223 -0.69 1.37 15.50
C ALA A 223 0.60 2.08 15.00
N CYS A 224 1.42 2.59 15.91
CA CYS A 224 2.70 3.21 15.56
C CYS A 224 3.73 3.00 16.67
N PHE A 225 4.97 2.71 16.27
CA PHE A 225 6.11 2.61 17.18
C PHE A 225 7.30 3.38 16.61
N ALA A 226 8.10 3.92 17.52
CA ALA A 226 9.41 4.45 17.21
C ALA A 226 10.48 3.53 17.80
N SER A 227 11.49 3.21 17.02
CA SER A 227 12.67 2.48 17.48
C SER A 227 13.91 3.34 17.27
N ALA A 228 14.54 3.74 18.38
CA ALA A 228 15.89 4.29 18.37
C ALA A 228 16.87 3.12 18.30
N VAL A 229 17.22 2.73 17.09
CA VAL A 229 18.14 1.61 16.88
C VAL A 229 19.57 2.08 17.14
N GLN A 230 20.26 1.41 18.07
CA GLN A 230 21.72 1.53 18.14
C GLN A 230 22.33 0.69 17.01
N PRO A 231 23.25 1.26 16.20
CA PRO A 231 23.85 0.53 15.10
C PRO A 231 24.65 -0.67 15.62
N ASP A 232 24.15 -1.87 15.36
CA ASP A 232 24.95 -3.08 15.47
C ASP A 232 25.68 -3.28 14.14
N SER A 233 27.01 -3.29 14.19
CA SER A 233 27.91 -3.04 13.07
C SER A 233 28.00 -4.17 12.03
N ALA A 234 27.07 -5.14 12.03
CA ALA A 234 27.31 -6.44 11.39
C ALA A 234 26.44 -6.76 10.16
N MET A 235 25.37 -6.02 9.85
CA MET A 235 24.58 -6.28 8.64
C MET A 235 24.03 -5.01 8.01
N GLU A 236 24.71 -4.51 6.97
CA GLU A 236 24.11 -3.55 6.04
C GLU A 236 22.98 -4.24 5.27
N GLN A 237 21.75 -3.73 5.42
CA GLN A 237 20.65 -4.14 4.57
C GLN A 237 20.81 -3.51 3.18
N LYS A 238 20.49 -4.27 2.13
CA LYS A 238 20.52 -3.77 0.76
C LYS A 238 19.50 -2.63 0.61
N VAL A 239 20.00 -1.42 0.43
CA VAL A 239 19.20 -0.25 0.04
C VAL A 239 19.13 -0.23 -1.48
N SER A 240 17.97 0.08 -2.05
CA SER A 240 17.81 0.23 -3.49
C SER A 240 16.99 1.48 -3.81
N PRO A 241 17.37 2.26 -4.82
CA PRO A 241 16.58 3.41 -5.24
C PRO A 241 15.22 2.93 -5.75
N LEU A 242 14.17 3.71 -5.50
CA LEU A 242 12.89 3.51 -6.17
C LEU A 242 12.94 4.13 -7.57
N VAL A 243 12.08 3.62 -8.45
CA VAL A 243 11.86 4.15 -9.78
C VAL A 243 10.49 4.81 -9.82
N GLU A 244 10.43 6.04 -10.31
CA GLU A 244 9.16 6.69 -10.59
C GLU A 244 8.56 6.10 -11.88
N VAL A 245 7.34 5.60 -11.77
CA VAL A 245 6.57 5.04 -12.87
C VAL A 245 5.21 5.70 -12.88
N GLU A 246 5.01 6.57 -13.88
CA GLU A 246 3.76 7.32 -14.07
C GLU A 246 3.33 8.09 -12.80
N GLY A 247 4.28 8.76 -12.14
CA GLY A 247 4.01 9.61 -10.97
C GLY A 247 4.03 8.89 -9.62
N VAL A 248 4.22 7.56 -9.58
CA VAL A 248 4.27 6.76 -8.35
C VAL A 248 5.61 6.01 -8.26
N TRP A 249 6.25 6.05 -7.09
CA TRP A 249 7.52 5.39 -6.81
C TRP A 249 7.35 3.90 -6.49
N ARG A 250 8.16 3.04 -7.12
CA ARG A 250 8.08 1.56 -7.08
C ARG A 250 9.44 0.89 -7.02
N SER A 251 9.51 -0.38 -6.62
CA SER A 251 10.80 -1.09 -6.57
C SER A 251 11.40 -1.36 -7.94
N SER A 252 10.55 -1.61 -8.93
CA SER A 252 10.93 -1.81 -10.32
C SER A 252 9.77 -1.48 -11.26
N ARG A 253 10.09 -1.29 -12.55
CA ARG A 253 9.07 -1.20 -13.62
C ARG A 253 8.42 -2.55 -13.92
N GLU A 254 9.11 -3.63 -13.60
CA GLU A 254 8.68 -5.01 -13.83
C GLU A 254 7.55 -5.42 -12.88
N GLU A 255 7.32 -4.66 -11.79
CA GLU A 255 6.22 -4.92 -10.84
C GLU A 255 4.83 -4.99 -11.49
N PHE A 256 4.59 -4.30 -12.60
CA PHE A 256 3.28 -4.31 -13.27
C PHE A 256 2.88 -5.68 -13.82
N PHE A 257 3.86 -6.44 -14.29
CA PHE A 257 3.64 -7.71 -14.98
C PHE A 257 4.37 -8.88 -14.30
N GLY A 258 5.05 -8.63 -13.18
CA GLY A 258 5.84 -9.61 -12.46
C GLY A 258 7.02 -10.11 -13.29
N ALA A 259 7.16 -11.44 -13.40
CA ALA A 259 8.17 -12.05 -14.26
C ALA A 259 7.76 -12.09 -15.75
N ASP A 260 6.51 -11.73 -16.05
CA ASP A 260 6.01 -11.73 -17.42
C ASP A 260 6.29 -10.38 -18.10
N GLY A 261 6.52 -10.41 -19.41
CA GLY A 261 6.44 -9.20 -20.23
C GLY A 261 4.97 -8.80 -20.47
N ARG A 262 4.74 -7.56 -20.92
CA ARG A 262 3.40 -7.03 -21.22
C ARG A 262 2.55 -7.96 -22.09
N ASP A 263 3.11 -8.49 -23.17
CA ASP A 263 2.38 -9.35 -24.10
C ASP A 263 1.97 -10.67 -23.43
N ALA A 264 2.90 -11.31 -22.70
CA ALA A 264 2.62 -12.53 -21.94
C ALA A 264 1.58 -12.28 -20.85
N PHE A 265 1.60 -11.11 -20.21
CA PHE A 265 0.59 -10.71 -19.25
C PHE A 265 -0.79 -10.55 -19.92
N ILE A 266 -0.87 -9.90 -21.07
CA ILE A 266 -2.12 -9.76 -21.85
C ILE A 266 -2.70 -11.14 -22.22
N GLU A 267 -1.85 -12.06 -22.68
CA GLU A 267 -2.28 -13.41 -23.06
C GLU A 267 -2.91 -14.18 -21.89
N LYS A 268 -2.37 -14.00 -20.68
CA LYS A 268 -2.81 -14.71 -19.46
C LYS A 268 -3.97 -14.03 -18.74
N HIS A 269 -3.96 -12.70 -18.68
CA HIS A 269 -4.80 -11.92 -17.75
C HIS A 269 -5.79 -10.98 -18.46
N VAL A 270 -5.78 -10.89 -19.79
CA VAL A 270 -6.78 -10.11 -20.54
C VAL A 270 -7.65 -11.05 -21.37
N ALA A 271 -8.96 -10.78 -21.39
CA ALA A 271 -9.95 -11.56 -22.10
C ALA A 271 -9.62 -11.62 -23.60
N LYS A 272 -9.64 -12.83 -24.18
CA LYS A 272 -9.21 -13.10 -25.56
C LYS A 272 -9.95 -12.26 -26.62
N ASN A 273 -11.20 -11.89 -26.36
CA ASN A 273 -11.98 -11.05 -27.26
C ASN A 273 -11.44 -9.61 -27.35
N LEU A 274 -10.65 -9.15 -26.38
CA LEU A 274 -10.01 -7.83 -26.37
C LEU A 274 -8.62 -7.83 -27.03
N HIS A 275 -8.02 -8.98 -27.32
CA HIS A 275 -6.66 -9.05 -27.88
C HIS A 275 -6.53 -8.37 -29.24
N ASN A 276 -7.60 -8.31 -30.01
CA ASN A 276 -7.65 -7.61 -31.30
C ASN A 276 -8.19 -6.18 -31.19
N ASP A 277 -8.52 -5.69 -29.99
CA ASP A 277 -9.02 -4.34 -29.77
C ASP A 277 -7.87 -3.32 -29.82
N PRO A 278 -7.85 -2.36 -30.76
CA PRO A 278 -6.81 -1.34 -30.82
C PRO A 278 -6.68 -0.49 -29.55
N GLN A 279 -7.74 -0.38 -28.74
CA GLN A 279 -7.72 0.39 -27.49
C GLN A 279 -6.82 -0.26 -26.45
N LEU A 280 -6.86 -1.59 -26.31
CA LEU A 280 -6.01 -2.35 -25.38
C LEU A 280 -4.53 -2.03 -25.59
N TRP A 281 -4.09 -2.01 -26.85
CA TRP A 281 -2.69 -1.74 -27.21
C TRP A 281 -2.27 -0.29 -27.03
N ARG A 282 -3.22 0.65 -26.84
CA ARG A 282 -2.97 2.06 -26.53
C ARG A 282 -2.97 2.36 -25.03
N LEU A 283 -3.36 1.40 -24.19
CA LEU A 283 -3.28 1.55 -22.74
C LEU A 283 -1.82 1.64 -22.30
N SER A 284 -1.55 2.41 -21.24
CA SER A 284 -0.22 2.38 -20.62
C SER A 284 0.00 1.08 -19.84
N ASP A 285 1.21 0.85 -19.34
CA ASP A 285 1.49 -0.38 -18.60
C ASP A 285 0.69 -0.48 -17.30
N ALA A 286 0.52 0.62 -16.55
CA ALA A 286 -0.36 0.65 -15.38
C ALA A 286 -1.82 0.34 -15.74
N ALA A 287 -2.29 0.88 -16.86
CA ALA A 287 -3.66 0.68 -17.34
C ALA A 287 -3.88 -0.79 -17.74
N VAL A 288 -2.92 -1.43 -18.44
CA VAL A 288 -2.99 -2.87 -18.74
C VAL A 288 -2.90 -3.73 -17.49
N ALA A 289 -1.98 -3.43 -16.58
CA ALA A 289 -1.84 -4.17 -15.33
C ALA A 289 -3.12 -4.07 -14.49
N SER A 290 -3.71 -2.87 -14.41
CA SER A 290 -4.99 -2.63 -13.72
C SER A 290 -6.12 -3.38 -14.40
N LEU A 291 -6.19 -3.37 -15.74
CA LEU A 291 -7.18 -4.13 -16.51
C LEU A 291 -7.09 -5.63 -16.19
N GLY A 292 -5.88 -6.18 -16.08
CA GLY A 292 -5.65 -7.59 -15.73
C GLY A 292 -6.18 -7.97 -14.34
N CYS A 293 -6.40 -7.02 -13.44
CA CYS A 293 -7.06 -7.27 -12.15
C CYS A 293 -8.57 -7.44 -12.25
N TRP A 294 -9.20 -6.94 -13.32
CA TRP A 294 -10.65 -7.02 -13.47
C TRP A 294 -11.09 -8.42 -13.91
N PRO A 295 -12.26 -8.91 -13.45
CA PRO A 295 -12.87 -10.10 -14.01
C PRO A 295 -13.02 -9.97 -15.53
N PHE A 296 -12.76 -11.03 -16.30
CA PHE A 296 -12.82 -11.00 -17.77
C PHE A 296 -14.14 -10.45 -18.34
N ALA A 297 -15.26 -10.69 -17.65
CA ALA A 297 -16.58 -10.18 -18.06
C ALA A 297 -16.69 -8.63 -17.98
N GLU A 298 -15.89 -7.99 -17.14
CA GLU A 298 -15.93 -6.54 -16.90
C GLU A 298 -14.83 -5.79 -17.66
N GLN A 299 -13.79 -6.48 -18.12
CA GLN A 299 -12.65 -5.87 -18.81
C GLN A 299 -13.04 -5.06 -20.05
N ALA A 300 -14.06 -5.48 -20.82
CA ALA A 300 -14.48 -4.73 -22.01
C ALA A 300 -15.05 -3.34 -21.68
N LYS A 301 -15.80 -3.24 -20.56
CA LYS A 301 -16.31 -1.96 -20.07
C LYS A 301 -15.15 -1.08 -19.59
N GLU A 302 -14.21 -1.70 -18.89
CA GLU A 302 -13.06 -0.99 -18.33
C GLU A 302 -12.11 -0.45 -19.41
N VAL A 303 -11.83 -1.22 -20.47
CA VAL A 303 -11.06 -0.72 -21.63
C VAL A 303 -11.72 0.53 -22.22
N SER A 304 -13.05 0.50 -22.39
CA SER A 304 -13.81 1.62 -22.93
C SER A 304 -13.70 2.85 -22.01
N ARG A 305 -13.89 2.67 -20.69
CA ARG A 305 -13.76 3.73 -19.68
C ARG A 305 -12.37 4.38 -19.71
N GLN A 306 -11.31 3.57 -19.71
CA GLN A 306 -9.93 4.06 -19.74
C GLN A 306 -9.59 4.77 -21.07
N GLY A 307 -10.18 4.31 -22.18
CA GLY A 307 -10.04 4.95 -23.49
C GLY A 307 -10.64 6.36 -23.55
N GLU A 308 -11.78 6.58 -22.87
CA GLU A 308 -12.46 7.87 -22.79
C GLU A 308 -11.71 8.89 -21.92
N VAL A 309 -11.15 8.45 -20.77
CA VAL A 309 -10.39 9.33 -19.86
C VAL A 309 -9.17 9.94 -20.55
N LYS A 310 -8.46 9.17 -21.39
CA LYS A 310 -7.33 9.72 -22.16
C LYS A 310 -7.78 10.81 -23.13
N GLN A 311 -8.91 10.68 -23.81
CA GLN A 311 -9.37 11.72 -24.74
C GLN A 311 -9.68 13.04 -24.02
N HIS A 312 -10.14 13.00 -22.77
CA HIS A 312 -10.45 14.20 -22.01
C HIS A 312 -9.20 14.96 -21.54
N ASN A 313 -8.15 14.25 -21.11
CA ASN A 313 -6.91 14.88 -20.64
C ASN A 313 -6.08 15.50 -21.77
N TRP A 314 -6.11 14.93 -22.98
CA TRP A 314 -5.42 15.50 -24.16
C TRP A 314 -5.95 16.88 -24.57
N HIS A 315 -7.22 17.19 -24.28
CA HIS A 315 -7.81 18.50 -24.56
C HIS A 315 -7.44 19.57 -23.51
N LEU A 316 -7.04 19.15 -22.31
CA LEU A 316 -6.66 20.07 -21.22
C LEU A 316 -5.17 20.47 -21.27
N GLU A 317 -4.30 19.67 -21.88
CA GLU A 317 -2.87 19.99 -22.05
C GLU A 317 -2.56 20.88 -23.27
N LEU A 318 -3.56 21.16 -24.12
CA LEU A 318 -3.42 21.95 -25.34
C LEU A 318 -4.12 23.32 -25.29
N GLY A 319 -4.62 23.73 -24.13
CA GLY A 319 -5.27 25.03 -23.89
C GLY A 319 -4.55 25.85 -22.83
#